data_AF-A0A662J7W5-F1
#
_entry.id   AF-A0A662J7W5-F1
#
_cell.length_a   1.000
_cell.length_b   1.000
_cell.length_c   1.000
_cell.angle_alpha   90.00
_cell.angle_beta   90.00
_cell.angle_gamma   90.00
#
_symmetry.space_group_name_H-M   'P 1'
#
loop_
_entity.id
_entity.type
_entity.pdbx_description
1 polymer ?
#
loop_
_entity_poly.entity_id
_entity_poly.type
_entity_poly.pdbx_seq_one_letter_code
_entity_poly.pdbx_strand_id
1 'polypeptide(L)'
;MTLIALCATLYAVLGYATYLGIFTPAIGVVRFWPPVFIPAVFAIVFGPHVGGIGAAIGIFISDMLIHGDALLSLTVGVPSNFACFYIVGILAHKLRNAIRYALMGILE
;
A
#
# COMPACT_ATOMS: atom_id res chain seq x y z
N MET A 1 2.66 0.18 -16.30
CA MET A 1 1.29 -0.32 -16.07
C MET A 1 1.26 -1.76 -15.56
N THR A 2 2.05 -2.69 -16.12
CA THR A 2 2.11 -4.09 -15.65
C THR A 2 2.44 -4.24 -14.16
N LEU A 3 3.41 -3.48 -13.64
CA LEU A 3 3.75 -3.51 -12.21
C LEU A 3 2.62 -3.03 -11.28
N ILE A 4 1.84 -2.04 -11.72
CA ILE A 4 0.66 -1.55 -10.97
C ILE A 4 -0.40 -2.65 -10.93
N ALA A 5 -0.67 -3.29 -12.07
CA ALA A 5 -1.62 -4.40 -12.14
C ALA A 5 -1.19 -5.56 -11.24
N LEU A 6 0.09 -5.97 -11.29
CA LEU A 6 0.63 -7.01 -10.41
C LEU A 6 0.50 -6.64 -8.92
N CYS A 7 0.85 -5.40 -8.55
CA CYS A 7 0.70 -4.91 -7.18
C CYS A 7 -0.77 -4.99 -6.72
N ALA A 8 -1.69 -4.51 -7.55
CA ALA A 8 -3.12 -4.50 -7.24
C ALA A 8 -3.68 -5.92 -7.10
N THR A 9 -3.35 -6.82 -8.03
CA THR A 9 -3.79 -8.21 -8.00
C THR A 9 -3.25 -8.95 -6.77
N LEU A 10 -1.95 -8.83 -6.49
CA LEU A 10 -1.36 -9.45 -5.30
C LEU A 10 -1.99 -8.90 -4.02
N TYR A 11 -2.18 -7.58 -3.94
CA TYR A 11 -2.77 -6.94 -2.77
C TYR A 11 -4.22 -7.38 -2.54
N ALA A 12 -5.02 -7.48 -3.61
CA ALA A 12 -6.40 -7.95 -3.53
C ALA A 12 -6.50 -9.44 -3.18
N VAL A 13 -5.70 -10.30 -3.83
CA VAL A 13 -5.73 -11.75 -3.61
C VAL A 13 -5.26 -12.10 -2.20
N LEU A 14 -4.16 -11.51 -1.72
CA LEU A 14 -3.76 -11.70 -0.33
C LEU A 14 -4.73 -11.01 0.63
N GLY A 15 -5.26 -9.84 0.29
CA GLY A 15 -6.35 -9.13 0.99
C GLY A 15 -7.51 -10.04 1.35
N TYR A 16 -7.93 -10.85 0.37
CA TYR A 16 -8.97 -11.85 0.49
C TYR A 16 -8.51 -13.10 1.24
N ALA A 17 -7.36 -13.68 0.84
CA ALA A 17 -6.87 -14.94 1.42
C ALA A 17 -6.51 -14.82 2.92
N THR A 18 -6.03 -13.65 3.35
CA THR A 18 -5.69 -13.36 4.74
C THR A 18 -6.79 -12.57 5.44
N TYR A 19 -8.05 -12.73 5.01
CA TYR A 19 -9.20 -12.23 5.76
C TYR A 19 -9.37 -13.04 7.05
N LEU A 20 -8.59 -12.68 8.07
CA LEU A 20 -8.58 -13.41 9.34
C LEU A 20 -9.75 -13.02 10.27
N GLY A 21 -10.56 -12.00 9.91
CA GLY A 21 -11.64 -11.50 10.77
C GLY A 21 -11.17 -10.95 12.11
N ILE A 22 -9.86 -10.67 12.25
CA ILE A 22 -9.27 -10.13 13.47
C ILE A 22 -9.49 -8.62 13.49
N PHE A 23 -10.50 -8.21 14.23
CA PHE A 23 -10.80 -6.82 14.56
C PHE A 23 -10.38 -6.55 16.00
N THR A 24 -9.66 -5.46 16.27
CA THR A 24 -9.30 -5.09 17.64
C THR A 24 -10.57 -4.80 18.45
N PRO A 25 -10.76 -5.36 19.67
CA PRO A 25 -12.08 -5.38 20.32
C PRO A 25 -12.41 -4.15 21.18
N ALA A 26 -11.61 -3.09 21.17
CA ALA A 26 -11.77 -2.03 22.17
C ALA A 26 -12.33 -0.71 21.60
N ILE A 27 -11.70 -0.09 20.61
CA ILE A 27 -12.13 1.22 20.10
C ILE A 27 -11.66 1.35 18.64
N GLY A 28 -12.62 1.48 17.71
CA GLY A 28 -12.34 1.72 16.30
C GLY A 28 -12.34 0.44 15.45
N VAL A 29 -13.01 0.52 14.31
CA VAL A 29 -13.15 -0.49 13.26
C VAL A 29 -11.81 -0.70 12.51
N VAL A 30 -10.69 -0.67 13.23
CA VAL A 30 -9.35 -0.76 12.65
C VAL A 30 -8.99 -2.23 12.53
N ARG A 31 -9.09 -2.75 11.31
CA ARG A 31 -8.71 -4.12 10.99
C ARG A 31 -7.19 -4.24 10.95
N PHE A 32 -6.65 -5.30 11.55
CA PHE A 32 -5.27 -5.68 11.27
C PHE A 32 -5.17 -6.18 9.82
N TRP A 33 -4.43 -5.46 8.97
CA TRP A 33 -4.35 -5.72 7.54
C TRP A 33 -2.92 -6.01 7.08
N PRO A 34 -2.40 -7.23 7.27
CA PRO A 34 -1.05 -7.61 6.81
C PRO A 34 -0.75 -7.36 5.32
N PRO A 35 -1.70 -7.56 4.38
CA PRO A 35 -1.41 -7.44 2.95
C PRO A 35 -0.89 -6.08 2.49
N VAL A 36 -0.99 -5.03 3.33
CA VAL A 36 -0.40 -3.70 3.09
C VAL A 36 1.10 -3.74 2.82
N PHE A 37 1.79 -4.82 3.22
CA PHE A 37 3.22 -4.96 2.93
C PHE A 37 3.50 -5.01 1.42
N ILE A 38 2.58 -5.53 0.59
CA ILE A 38 2.76 -5.64 -0.86
C ILE A 38 2.90 -4.25 -1.50
N PRO A 39 1.90 -3.35 -1.39
CA PRO A 39 2.04 -2.01 -1.95
C PRO A 39 3.17 -1.21 -1.30
N ALA A 40 3.51 -1.46 -0.04
CA ALA A 40 4.69 -0.85 0.59
C ALA A 40 6.00 -1.26 -0.09
N VAL A 41 6.22 -2.56 -0.33
CA VAL A 41 7.41 -3.06 -1.04
C VAL A 41 7.45 -2.50 -2.46
N PHE A 42 6.31 -2.49 -3.17
CA PHE A 42 6.25 -1.93 -4.52
C PHE A 42 6.52 -0.42 -4.54
N ALA A 43 6.03 0.33 -3.56
CA ALA A 43 6.31 1.75 -3.40
C ALA A 43 7.80 2.03 -3.19
N ILE A 44 8.48 1.22 -2.37
CA ILE A 44 9.90 1.38 -2.03
C ILE A 44 10.80 0.98 -3.21
N VAL A 45 10.48 -0.12 -3.89
CA VAL A 45 11.34 -0.69 -4.95
C VAL A 45 11.11 -0.01 -6.30
N PHE A 46 9.85 0.15 -6.70
CA PHE A 46 9.46 0.61 -8.04
C PHE A 46 8.96 2.05 -8.09
N GLY A 47 8.74 2.67 -6.92
CA GLY A 47 8.40 4.07 -6.80
C GLY A 47 6.97 4.37 -6.36
N PRO A 48 6.72 5.63 -5.96
CA PRO A 48 5.50 6.03 -5.26
C PRO A 48 4.24 5.83 -6.11
N HIS A 49 4.31 6.07 -7.42
CA HIS A 49 3.18 5.84 -8.32
C HIS A 49 2.79 4.36 -8.42
N VAL A 50 3.78 3.45 -8.42
CA VAL A 50 3.51 2.02 -8.58
C VAL A 50 2.80 1.47 -7.35
N GLY A 51 3.34 1.73 -6.16
CA GLY A 51 2.72 1.30 -4.91
C GLY A 51 1.42 2.04 -4.59
N GLY A 52 1.36 3.36 -4.80
CA GLY A 52 0.16 4.16 -4.53
C GLY A 52 -1.05 3.78 -5.40
N ILE A 53 -0.88 3.75 -6.73
CA ILE A 53 -1.97 3.39 -7.66
C ILE A 53 -2.31 1.90 -7.52
N GLY A 54 -1.30 1.04 -7.36
CA GLY A 54 -1.51 -0.40 -7.13
C GLY A 54 -2.32 -0.66 -5.86
N ALA A 55 -2.02 0.05 -4.76
CA ALA A 55 -2.77 -0.04 -3.52
C ALA A 55 -4.21 0.45 -3.65
N ALA A 56 -4.41 1.59 -4.34
CA ALA A 56 -5.72 2.18 -4.58
C ALA A 56 -6.65 1.20 -5.31
N ILE A 57 -6.15 0.56 -6.37
CA ILE A 57 -6.92 -0.43 -7.14
C ILE A 57 -7.11 -1.70 -6.32
N GLY A 58 -6.06 -2.20 -5.65
CA GLY A 58 -6.10 -3.44 -4.90
C GLY A 58 -7.06 -3.38 -3.70
N ILE A 59 -7.08 -2.27 -2.94
CA ILE A 59 -8.01 -2.12 -1.81
C ILE A 59 -9.45 -2.02 -2.30
N PHE A 60 -9.69 -1.31 -3.40
CA PHE A 60 -11.03 -1.21 -3.98
C PHE A 60 -11.58 -2.58 -4.35
N ILE A 61 -10.78 -3.39 -5.05
CA ILE A 61 -11.15 -4.76 -5.40
C ILE A 61 -11.37 -5.60 -4.13
N SER A 62 -10.48 -5.50 -3.15
CA SER A 62 -10.61 -6.25 -1.90
C SER A 62 -11.86 -5.88 -1.10
N ASP A 63 -12.20 -4.59 -1.02
CA ASP A 63 -13.38 -4.10 -0.30
C ASP A 63 -14.68 -4.52 -1.00
N MET A 64 -14.70 -4.49 -2.34
CA MET A 64 -15.82 -4.98 -3.14
C MET A 64 -16.05 -6.49 -2.94
N LEU A 65 -14.99 -7.28 -2.78
CA LEU A 65 -15.09 -8.73 -2.58
C LEU A 65 -15.46 -9.13 -1.15
N ILE A 66 -15.11 -8.32 -0.15
CA ILE A 66 -15.29 -8.67 1.27
C ILE A 66 -16.58 -8.07 1.84
N HIS A 67 -16.82 -6.77 1.63
CA HIS A 67 -17.96 -6.06 2.23
C HIS A 67 -19.02 -5.69 1.17
N GLY A 68 -18.62 -5.53 -0.09
CA GLY A 68 -19.52 -5.05 -1.16
C GLY A 68 -19.80 -3.54 -1.11
N ASP A 69 -19.17 -2.81 -0.19
CA ASP A 69 -19.40 -1.38 0.02
C ASP A 69 -18.48 -0.49 -0.83
N ALA A 70 -18.86 -0.34 -2.10
CA ALA A 70 -18.14 0.47 -3.08
C ALA A 70 -17.93 1.93 -2.62
N LEU A 71 -18.96 2.52 -2.01
CA LEU A 71 -18.99 3.95 -1.68
C LEU A 71 -18.03 4.29 -0.54
N LEU A 72 -17.96 3.44 0.49
CA LEU A 72 -17.02 3.60 1.60
C LEU A 72 -15.57 3.40 1.14
N SER A 73 -15.33 2.41 0.27
CA SER A 73 -14.00 2.19 -0.30
C SER A 73 -13.56 3.38 -1.16
N LEU A 74 -14.42 3.88 -2.05
CA LEU A 74 -14.06 4.98 -2.94
C LEU A 74 -13.78 6.30 -2.18
N THR A 75 -14.51 6.54 -1.08
CA THR A 75 -14.41 7.77 -0.30
C THR A 75 -13.32 7.75 0.75
N VAL A 76 -13.02 6.58 1.34
CA VAL A 76 -12.07 6.46 2.44
C VAL A 76 -10.94 5.48 2.13
N GLY A 77 -11.27 4.25 1.72
CA GLY A 77 -10.30 3.18 1.49
C GLY A 77 -9.25 3.52 0.43
N VAL A 78 -9.72 3.84 -0.78
CA VAL A 78 -8.92 4.20 -1.95
C VAL A 78 -8.03 5.41 -1.70
N PRO A 79 -8.56 6.59 -1.30
CA PRO A 79 -7.71 7.77 -1.08
C PRO A 79 -6.72 7.57 0.07
N SER A 80 -7.12 6.88 1.16
CA SER A 80 -6.20 6.61 2.28
C SER A 80 -5.05 5.69 1.87
N ASN A 81 -5.34 4.59 1.15
CA ASN A 81 -4.31 3.67 0.67
C ASN A 81 -3.39 4.36 -0.33
N PHE A 82 -3.95 5.09 -1.31
CA PHE A 82 -3.17 5.84 -2.27
C PHE A 82 -2.20 6.80 -1.56
N ALA A 83 -2.72 7.66 -0.68
CA ALA A 83 -1.90 8.64 0.04
C ALA A 83 -0.81 7.98 0.87
N CYS A 84 -1.14 6.94 1.63
CA CYS A 84 -0.21 6.22 2.48
C CYS A 84 0.99 5.69 1.68
N PHE A 85 0.76 4.84 0.67
CA PHE A 85 1.87 4.19 -0.05
C PHE A 85 2.59 5.14 -1.01
N TYR A 86 1.90 6.16 -1.50
CA TYR A 86 2.55 7.22 -2.28
C TYR A 86 3.57 7.99 -1.42
N ILE A 87 3.19 8.37 -0.20
CA ILE A 87 4.08 9.04 0.76
C ILE A 87 5.24 8.11 1.15
N VAL A 88 4.96 6.84 1.46
CA VAL A 88 5.99 5.84 1.77
C VAL A 88 7.03 5.75 0.65
N GLY A 89 6.59 5.67 -0.61
CA GLY A 89 7.49 5.67 -1.76
C GLY A 89 8.36 6.93 -1.82
N ILE A 90 7.76 8.12 -1.67
CA ILE A 90 8.51 9.38 -1.69
C ILE A 90 9.59 9.40 -0.59
N LEU A 91 9.23 9.04 0.64
CA LEU A 91 10.15 9.03 1.77
C LEU A 91 11.28 8.03 1.55
N ALA A 92 10.97 6.82 1.09
CA ALA A 92 11.97 5.78 0.83
C ALA A 92 12.99 6.23 -0.22
N HIS A 93 12.54 6.85 -1.31
CA HIS A 93 13.43 7.37 -2.35
C HIS A 93 14.29 8.54 -1.86
N LYS A 94 13.72 9.47 -1.09
CA LYS A 94 14.48 10.57 -0.49
C LYS A 94 15.55 10.07 0.47
N LEU A 95 15.19 9.13 1.35
CA LEU A 95 16.13 8.54 2.31
C LEU A 95 17.25 7.79 1.60
N ARG A 96 16.93 6.98 0.57
CA ARG A 96 17.92 6.27 -0.23
C ARG A 96 18.93 7.22 -0.88
N ASN A 97 18.46 8.35 -1.41
CA ASN A 97 19.34 9.35 -2.01
C ASN A 97 20.21 10.03 -0.95
N ALA A 98 19.65 10.40 0.20
CA ALA A 98 20.42 10.99 1.30
C ALA A 98 21.54 10.07 1.78
N ILE A 99 21.25 8.78 1.98
CA ILE A 99 22.24 7.76 2.37
C ILE A 99 23.32 7.63 1.29
N ARG A 100 22.93 7.61 0.01
CA ARG A 100 23.87 7.52 -1.11
C ARG A 100 24.84 8.70 -1.15
N TYR A 101 24.36 9.92 -0.93
CA TYR A 101 25.21 11.11 -0.87
C TYR A 101 26.13 11.09 0.35
N ALA A 102 25.63 10.68 1.53
CA ALA A 102 26.44 10.55 2.73
C ALA A 102 27.58 9.54 2.54
N LEU A 103 27.29 8.38 1.93
CA LEU A 103 28.30 7.37 1.62
C LEU A 103 29.34 7.86 0.61
N MET A 104 28.92 8.60 -0.42
CA MET A 104 29.85 9.18 -1.40
C MET A 104 30.78 10.20 -0.73
N GLY A 105 30.25 11.07 0.15
CA GLY A 105 31.06 12.05 0.87
C GLY A 105 31.98 11.46 1.96
N ILE A 106 31.80 10.19 2.35
CA ILE A 106 32.72 9.47 3.24
C ILE A 106 33.87 8.80 2.45
N LEU A 107 33.66 8.55 1.16
CA LEU A 107 34.61 7.84 0.31
C LEU A 107 35.62 8.75 -0.41
N GLU A 108 35.36 10.07 -0.43
CA GLU A 108 36.29 11.12 -0.91
C GLU A 108 37.17 11.63 0.23
#